data_AF-A0A7Y2U693-F1
#
_entry.id   AF-A0A7Y2U693-F1
#
_cell.length_a   1.000
_cell.length_b   1.000
_cell.length_c   1.000
_cell.angle_alpha   90.00
_cell.angle_beta   90.00
_cell.angle_gamma   90.00
#
_symmetry.space_group_name_H-M   'P 1'
#
loop_
_entity.id
_entity.type
_entity.pdbx_description
1 polymer ?
#
loop_
_entity_poly.entity_id
_entity_poly.type
_entity_poly.pdbx_seq_one_letter_code
_entity_poly.pdbx_strand_id
1 'polypeptide(L)'
;AFGTIAFGIGTSEVEMVLASQCILQPKPKTMLIQIDGELGEAVSSKDIILYVISQLTTGGGTGHFVEFAGSAITSLSMEARMTLCNMSIEMGARGGLIAPDQTTFDYIEGREFAPKGDDWDKALAYWQTLKSDEGAEFDKTYQFDAADIEPMITYGTNPGMGVGISGSIPTLDDIDEASRATFLQSMDYMGFEPGDKMIGKKIDYVFVGSCTNGRIEDLRTFCKFIQGKKKADNVTAWIVPGSRKVEKQATEEGLIDVLTEAGFVMRQPGCSACLAMNDDKIPAGKYSVSTSNRNFEGRQGPGARTMLASVLTAAAAAISGEVTDPRTML
;
A
#
# COMPACT_ATOMS: atom_id res chain seq x y z
N ALA A 1 -9.88 -4.60 -6.91
CA ALA A 1 -9.96 -5.55 -5.78
C ALA A 1 -11.23 -6.40 -5.83
N PHE A 2 -12.41 -5.84 -6.14
CA PHE A 2 -13.69 -6.56 -6.12
C PHE A 2 -14.14 -7.08 -7.51
N GLY A 3 -13.22 -7.34 -8.45
CA GLY A 3 -13.61 -7.67 -9.83
C GLY A 3 -14.27 -6.52 -10.61
N THR A 4 -14.00 -5.26 -10.24
CA THR A 4 -14.63 -4.07 -10.84
C THR A 4 -13.63 -3.18 -11.55
N ILE A 5 -14.09 -2.53 -12.64
CA ILE A 5 -13.36 -1.44 -13.28
C ILE A 5 -13.61 -0.16 -12.47
N ALA A 6 -12.56 0.30 -11.78
CA ALA A 6 -12.59 1.54 -11.01
C ALA A 6 -11.32 2.34 -11.28
N PHE A 7 -11.46 3.62 -11.57
CA PHE A 7 -10.35 4.53 -11.83
C PHE A 7 -10.73 5.98 -11.47
N GLY A 8 -9.71 6.79 -11.21
CA GLY A 8 -9.88 8.22 -10.93
C GLY A 8 -10.11 9.03 -12.21
N ILE A 9 -11.01 10.02 -12.12
CA ILE A 9 -11.35 10.95 -13.19
C ILE A 9 -11.26 12.39 -12.68
N GLY A 10 -11.03 13.34 -13.58
CA GLY A 10 -10.95 14.76 -13.26
C GLY A 10 -12.31 15.38 -12.95
N THR A 11 -12.32 16.54 -12.31
CA THR A 11 -13.57 17.23 -11.91
C THR A 11 -14.52 17.48 -13.09
N SER A 12 -14.00 17.89 -14.25
CA SER A 12 -14.82 18.09 -15.46
C SER A 12 -15.41 16.78 -15.99
N GLU A 13 -14.70 15.66 -15.85
CA GLU A 13 -15.23 14.34 -16.23
C GLU A 13 -16.34 13.89 -15.26
N VAL A 14 -16.21 14.21 -13.95
CA VAL A 14 -17.27 13.95 -12.96
C VAL A 14 -18.57 14.68 -13.35
N GLU A 15 -18.48 15.94 -13.75
CA GLU A 15 -19.65 16.71 -14.22
C GLU A 15 -20.32 16.02 -15.42
N MET A 16 -19.54 15.56 -16.39
CA MET A 16 -20.05 14.83 -17.56
C MET A 16 -20.72 13.51 -17.17
N VAL A 17 -20.13 12.74 -16.24
CA VAL A 17 -20.72 11.50 -15.73
C VAL A 17 -22.05 11.78 -15.03
N LEU A 18 -22.11 12.80 -14.18
CA LEU A 18 -23.35 13.16 -13.49
C LEU A 18 -24.45 13.58 -14.49
N ALA A 19 -24.09 14.34 -15.53
CA ALA A 19 -25.03 14.82 -16.54
C ALA A 19 -25.50 13.73 -17.53
N SER A 20 -24.63 12.79 -17.90
CA SER A 20 -24.87 11.87 -19.02
C SER A 20 -24.83 10.39 -18.67
N GLN A 21 -24.37 10.03 -17.46
CA GLN A 21 -24.02 8.66 -17.05
C GLN A 21 -22.99 7.98 -17.97
N CYS A 22 -22.25 8.78 -18.75
CA CYS A 22 -21.25 8.33 -19.70
C CYS A 22 -19.94 9.08 -19.47
N ILE A 23 -18.83 8.44 -19.84
CA ILE A 23 -17.50 9.08 -19.86
C ILE A 23 -16.75 8.63 -21.11
N LEU A 24 -16.19 9.59 -21.84
CA LEU A 24 -15.31 9.28 -22.97
C LEU A 24 -13.93 8.90 -22.44
N GLN A 25 -13.48 7.69 -22.72
CA GLN A 25 -12.17 7.19 -22.32
C GLN A 25 -11.52 6.43 -23.48
N PRO A 26 -10.21 6.61 -23.72
CA PRO A 26 -9.47 5.69 -24.56
C PRO A 26 -9.44 4.32 -23.88
N LYS A 27 -9.65 3.25 -24.64
CA LYS A 27 -9.56 1.89 -24.10
C LYS A 27 -8.11 1.61 -23.69
N PRO A 28 -7.82 1.35 -22.40
CA PRO A 28 -6.47 1.01 -21.97
C PRO A 28 -6.08 -0.37 -22.50
N LYS A 29 -4.77 -0.58 -22.66
CA LYS A 29 -4.21 -1.90 -22.93
C LYS A 29 -4.35 -2.81 -21.72
N THR A 30 -4.33 -4.12 -21.91
CA THR A 30 -4.42 -5.09 -20.81
C THR A 30 -3.03 -5.47 -20.32
N MET A 31 -2.84 -5.52 -19.01
CA MET A 31 -1.59 -6.00 -18.41
C MET A 31 -1.91 -7.05 -17.35
N LEU A 32 -1.18 -8.17 -17.39
CA LEU A 32 -1.21 -9.19 -16.35
C LEU A 32 0.05 -9.09 -15.48
N ILE A 33 -0.13 -9.00 -14.17
CA ILE A 33 0.94 -9.17 -13.18
C ILE A 33 0.61 -10.42 -12.38
N GLN A 34 1.33 -11.49 -12.68
CA GLN A 34 1.15 -12.80 -12.06
C GLN A 34 2.21 -13.03 -11.00
N ILE A 35 1.78 -13.37 -9.77
CA ILE A 35 2.64 -13.62 -8.62
C ILE A 35 2.26 -14.95 -7.99
N ASP A 36 3.13 -15.94 -8.16
CA ASP A 36 2.91 -17.32 -7.70
C ASP A 36 3.87 -17.68 -6.57
N GLY A 37 3.52 -18.71 -5.79
CA GLY A 37 4.24 -19.12 -4.59
C GLY A 37 3.56 -18.67 -3.30
N GLU A 38 4.29 -18.84 -2.19
CA GLU A 38 3.90 -18.45 -0.84
C GLU A 38 4.71 -17.24 -0.38
N LEU A 39 4.05 -16.27 0.25
CA LEU A 39 4.73 -15.08 0.77
C LEU A 39 5.59 -15.45 1.99
N GLY A 40 6.78 -14.86 2.06
CA GLY A 40 7.68 -15.03 3.19
C GLY A 40 7.12 -14.45 4.50
N GLU A 41 7.82 -14.75 5.60
CA GLU A 41 7.47 -14.23 6.92
C GLU A 41 7.54 -12.69 6.96
N ALA A 42 6.56 -12.08 7.64
CA ALA A 42 6.36 -10.63 7.73
C ALA A 42 6.09 -9.89 6.40
N VAL A 43 5.85 -10.60 5.30
CA VAL A 43 5.50 -10.03 4.00
C VAL A 43 3.99 -9.84 3.90
N SER A 44 3.57 -8.68 3.38
CA SER A 44 2.17 -8.30 3.20
C SER A 44 1.88 -7.83 1.78
N SER A 45 0.62 -7.56 1.45
CA SER A 45 0.25 -7.00 0.15
C SER A 45 0.90 -5.64 -0.15
N LYS A 46 1.29 -4.89 0.89
CA LYS A 46 2.04 -3.64 0.74
C LYS A 46 3.45 -3.90 0.22
N ASP A 47 4.09 -4.96 0.69
CA ASP A 47 5.43 -5.34 0.25
C ASP A 47 5.37 -5.87 -1.19
N ILE A 48 4.33 -6.65 -1.53
CA ILE A 48 4.08 -7.11 -2.91
C ILE A 48 4.01 -5.93 -3.88
N ILE A 49 3.15 -4.93 -3.61
CA ILE A 49 2.99 -3.83 -4.56
C ILE A 49 4.21 -2.91 -4.61
N LEU A 50 4.92 -2.70 -3.50
CA LEU A 50 6.18 -1.95 -3.51
C LEU A 50 7.27 -2.67 -4.31
N TYR A 51 7.35 -4.00 -4.21
CA TYR A 51 8.24 -4.82 -5.03
C TYR A 51 7.89 -4.69 -6.51
N VAL A 52 6.61 -4.84 -6.88
CA VAL A 52 6.17 -4.68 -8.27
C VAL A 52 6.51 -3.28 -8.80
N ILE A 53 6.23 -2.22 -8.02
CA ILE A 53 6.53 -0.84 -8.46
C ILE A 53 8.06 -0.60 -8.54
N SER A 54 8.88 -1.24 -7.70
CA SER A 54 10.35 -1.11 -7.82
C SER A 54 10.91 -1.81 -9.05
N GLN A 55 10.33 -2.96 -9.44
CA GLN A 55 10.71 -3.66 -10.68
C GLN A 55 10.22 -2.94 -11.94
N LEU A 56 9.03 -2.32 -11.89
CA LEU A 56 8.38 -1.73 -13.05
C LEU A 56 8.54 -0.21 -13.15
N THR A 57 9.04 0.44 -12.10
CA THR A 57 9.09 1.89 -11.90
C THR A 57 7.70 2.54 -11.79
N THR A 58 7.67 3.85 -11.51
CA THR A 58 6.43 4.64 -11.44
C THR A 58 5.71 4.79 -12.79
N GLY A 59 6.34 4.41 -13.90
CA GLY A 59 5.76 4.47 -15.24
C GLY A 59 5.40 3.12 -15.86
N GLY A 60 5.67 1.99 -15.18
CA GLY A 60 5.63 0.66 -15.79
C GLY A 60 4.25 0.20 -16.28
N GLY A 61 3.18 0.68 -15.65
CA GLY A 61 1.78 0.41 -15.99
C GLY A 61 1.12 1.46 -16.89
N THR A 62 1.85 2.51 -17.32
CA THR A 62 1.28 3.62 -18.10
C THR A 62 0.48 3.13 -19.32
N GLY A 63 -0.76 3.60 -19.44
CA GLY A 63 -1.65 3.24 -20.55
C GLY A 63 -2.31 1.86 -20.45
N HIS A 64 -2.09 1.12 -19.35
CA HIS A 64 -2.67 -0.20 -19.13
C HIS A 64 -3.68 -0.21 -17.98
N PHE A 65 -4.61 -1.16 -18.04
CA PHE A 65 -5.39 -1.62 -16.90
C PHE A 65 -4.79 -2.95 -16.45
N VAL A 66 -4.48 -3.06 -15.16
CA VAL A 66 -3.70 -4.18 -14.63
C VAL A 66 -4.62 -5.19 -13.96
N GLU A 67 -4.48 -6.45 -14.33
CA GLU A 67 -4.99 -7.59 -13.60
C GLU A 67 -3.87 -8.18 -12.75
N PHE A 68 -4.11 -8.30 -11.44
CA PHE A 68 -3.21 -9.03 -10.54
C PHE A 68 -3.75 -10.45 -10.33
N ALA A 69 -2.90 -11.43 -10.55
CA ALA A 69 -3.25 -12.84 -10.50
C ALA A 69 -2.12 -13.68 -9.86
N GLY A 70 -2.35 -14.99 -9.74
CA GLY A 70 -1.41 -15.95 -9.18
C GLY A 70 -1.72 -16.33 -7.73
N SER A 71 -1.11 -17.42 -7.27
CA SER A 71 -1.44 -18.03 -5.97
C SER A 71 -1.26 -17.07 -4.79
N ALA A 72 -0.21 -16.24 -4.83
CA ALA A 72 0.09 -15.27 -3.78
C ALA A 72 -0.95 -14.14 -3.72
N ILE A 73 -1.62 -13.82 -4.83
CA ILE A 73 -2.69 -12.82 -4.87
C ILE A 73 -4.01 -13.43 -4.39
N THR A 74 -4.32 -14.65 -4.81
CA THR A 74 -5.56 -15.34 -4.41
C THR A 74 -5.60 -15.68 -2.92
N SER A 75 -4.45 -15.89 -2.27
CA SER A 75 -4.36 -16.14 -0.83
C SER A 75 -4.60 -14.91 0.03
N LEU A 76 -4.61 -13.70 -0.55
CA LEU A 76 -4.82 -12.45 0.18
C LEU A 76 -6.27 -12.30 0.66
N SER A 77 -6.42 -11.72 1.85
CA SER A 77 -7.70 -11.20 2.33
C SER A 77 -8.24 -10.10 1.40
N MET A 78 -9.55 -9.82 1.47
CA MET A 78 -10.12 -8.72 0.67
C MET A 78 -9.52 -7.35 0.99
N GLU A 79 -9.21 -7.10 2.26
CA GLU A 79 -8.61 -5.84 2.70
C GLU A 79 -7.17 -5.70 2.16
N ALA A 80 -6.40 -6.79 2.10
CA ALA A 80 -5.08 -6.83 1.51
C ALA A 80 -5.11 -6.64 -0.02
N ARG A 81 -6.12 -7.21 -0.70
CA ARG A 81 -6.37 -6.99 -2.13
C ARG A 81 -6.69 -5.52 -2.45
N MET A 82 -7.41 -4.83 -1.56
CA MET A 82 -7.67 -3.39 -1.70
C MET A 82 -6.38 -2.58 -1.62
N THR A 83 -5.44 -2.94 -0.74
CA THR A 83 -4.13 -2.30 -0.63
C THR A 83 -3.36 -2.42 -1.95
N LEU A 84 -3.30 -3.64 -2.50
CA LEU A 84 -2.63 -3.91 -3.77
C LEU A 84 -3.23 -3.09 -4.93
N CYS A 85 -4.55 -3.19 -5.15
CA CYS A 85 -5.20 -2.48 -6.25
C CYS A 85 -5.18 -0.95 -6.08
N ASN A 86 -5.24 -0.45 -4.84
CA ASN A 86 -5.15 0.97 -4.55
C ASN A 86 -3.83 1.56 -5.05
N MET A 87 -2.75 0.80 -4.99
CA MET A 87 -1.42 1.24 -5.36
C MET A 87 -1.05 0.99 -6.85
N SER A 88 -2.01 0.54 -7.67
CA SER A 88 -1.79 0.36 -9.11
C SER A 88 -1.46 1.66 -9.85
N ILE A 89 -2.03 2.79 -9.41
CA ILE A 89 -1.79 4.10 -10.00
C ILE A 89 -0.38 4.62 -9.72
N GLU A 90 0.29 4.13 -8.67
CA GLU A 90 1.66 4.50 -8.31
C GLU A 90 2.72 3.93 -9.28
N MET A 91 2.36 2.93 -10.10
CA MET A 91 3.13 2.53 -11.30
C MET A 91 2.55 3.09 -12.61
N GLY A 92 1.64 4.07 -12.53
CA GLY A 92 1.06 4.75 -13.71
C GLY A 92 -0.09 3.99 -14.38
N ALA A 93 -0.56 2.87 -13.82
CA ALA A 93 -1.69 2.13 -14.38
C ALA A 93 -3.00 2.94 -14.28
N ARG A 94 -3.90 2.74 -15.25
CA ARG A 94 -5.23 3.38 -15.22
C ARG A 94 -6.06 2.89 -14.04
N GLY A 95 -5.88 1.62 -13.68
CA GLY A 95 -6.48 0.97 -12.53
C GLY A 95 -5.96 -0.45 -12.38
N GLY A 96 -6.33 -1.07 -11.25
CA GLY A 96 -5.94 -2.42 -10.90
C GLY A 96 -7.15 -3.24 -10.46
N LEU A 97 -7.27 -4.46 -10.98
CA LEU A 97 -8.32 -5.40 -10.60
C LEU A 97 -7.73 -6.76 -10.22
N ILE A 98 -8.54 -7.50 -9.47
CA ILE A 98 -8.33 -8.91 -9.12
C ILE A 98 -9.67 -9.56 -9.42
N ALA A 99 -9.65 -10.71 -10.10
CA ALA A 99 -10.85 -11.47 -10.39
C ALA A 99 -11.59 -11.84 -9.09
N PRO A 100 -12.93 -11.70 -9.04
CA PRO A 100 -13.67 -12.03 -7.85
C PRO A 100 -13.72 -13.55 -7.66
N ASP A 101 -13.62 -13.98 -6.42
CA ASP A 101 -13.61 -15.37 -5.99
C ASP A 101 -14.36 -15.52 -4.66
N GLN A 102 -14.28 -16.70 -4.03
CA GLN A 102 -14.98 -16.96 -2.78
C GLN A 102 -14.64 -15.95 -1.67
N THR A 103 -13.37 -15.57 -1.52
CA THR A 103 -12.95 -14.52 -0.58
C THR A 103 -13.65 -13.19 -0.83
N THR A 104 -13.90 -12.87 -2.10
CA THR A 104 -14.66 -11.68 -2.50
C THR A 104 -16.14 -11.82 -2.13
N PHE A 105 -16.74 -12.97 -2.41
CA PHE A 105 -18.16 -13.23 -2.15
C PHE A 105 -18.46 -13.23 -0.65
N ASP A 106 -17.68 -13.96 0.13
CA ASP A 106 -17.79 -14.03 1.60
C ASP A 106 -17.66 -12.65 2.24
N TYR A 107 -16.77 -11.81 1.69
CA TYR A 107 -16.60 -10.46 2.22
C TYR A 107 -17.81 -9.57 1.93
N ILE A 108 -18.49 -9.73 0.79
CA ILE A 108 -19.65 -8.90 0.41
C ILE A 108 -20.93 -9.40 1.09
N GLU A 109 -21.06 -10.71 1.32
CA GLU A 109 -22.27 -11.34 1.85
C GLU A 109 -22.74 -10.67 3.16
N GLY A 110 -24.04 -10.39 3.24
CA GLY A 110 -24.65 -9.80 4.43
C GLY A 110 -24.32 -8.33 4.69
N ARG A 111 -23.53 -7.65 3.85
CA ARG A 111 -23.30 -6.20 3.98
C ARG A 111 -24.56 -5.40 3.68
N GLU A 112 -24.63 -4.20 4.27
CA GLU A 112 -25.81 -3.32 4.23
C GLU A 112 -26.41 -3.13 2.83
N PHE A 113 -25.54 -2.93 1.82
CA PHE A 113 -25.91 -2.68 0.43
C PHE A 113 -25.67 -3.88 -0.50
N ALA A 114 -25.33 -5.05 0.05
CA ALA A 114 -25.26 -6.26 -0.76
C ALA A 114 -26.67 -6.68 -1.21
N PRO A 115 -26.81 -7.27 -2.42
CA PRO A 115 -28.05 -7.91 -2.83
C PRO A 115 -28.49 -8.96 -1.78
N LYS A 116 -29.79 -9.25 -1.71
CA LYS A 116 -30.37 -10.17 -0.72
C LYS A 116 -31.31 -11.16 -1.39
N GLY A 117 -31.44 -12.36 -0.81
CA GLY A 117 -32.33 -13.41 -1.33
C GLY A 117 -32.02 -13.75 -2.79
N ASP A 118 -33.03 -13.93 -3.62
CA ASP A 118 -32.88 -14.30 -5.04
C ASP A 118 -31.96 -13.36 -5.85
N ASP A 119 -31.87 -12.07 -5.48
CA ASP A 119 -31.00 -11.13 -6.16
C ASP A 119 -29.52 -11.31 -5.78
N TRP A 120 -29.24 -11.88 -4.60
CA TRP A 120 -27.91 -12.35 -4.23
C TRP A 120 -27.48 -13.51 -5.14
N ASP A 121 -28.34 -14.52 -5.29
CA ASP A 121 -28.01 -15.70 -6.09
C ASP A 121 -27.75 -15.34 -7.56
N LYS A 122 -28.57 -14.44 -8.13
CA LYS A 122 -28.36 -13.92 -9.50
C LYS A 122 -27.05 -13.15 -9.61
N ALA A 123 -26.78 -12.26 -8.66
CA ALA A 123 -25.56 -11.45 -8.66
C ALA A 123 -24.32 -12.33 -8.52
N LEU A 124 -24.35 -13.30 -7.62
CA LEU A 124 -23.28 -14.27 -7.40
C LEU A 124 -23.00 -15.10 -8.65
N ALA A 125 -24.04 -15.63 -9.29
CA ALA A 125 -23.90 -16.37 -10.55
C ALA A 125 -23.26 -15.53 -11.65
N TYR A 126 -23.59 -14.24 -11.74
CA TYR A 126 -22.94 -13.31 -12.66
C TYR A 126 -21.50 -13.00 -12.25
N TRP A 127 -21.23 -12.68 -10.98
CA TRP A 127 -19.88 -12.33 -10.54
C TRP A 127 -18.88 -13.48 -10.72
N GLN A 128 -19.33 -14.73 -10.61
CA GLN A 128 -18.51 -15.91 -10.89
C GLN A 128 -18.02 -16.01 -12.35
N THR A 129 -18.65 -15.28 -13.27
CA THR A 129 -18.19 -15.19 -14.67
C THR A 129 -17.18 -14.08 -14.92
N LEU A 130 -16.95 -13.18 -13.95
CA LEU A 130 -16.08 -12.00 -14.09
C LEU A 130 -14.60 -12.30 -13.87
N LYS A 131 -14.14 -13.48 -14.32
CA LYS A 131 -12.74 -13.87 -14.34
C LYS A 131 -12.25 -13.96 -15.78
N SER A 132 -10.96 -13.77 -15.99
CA SER A 132 -10.34 -13.95 -17.30
C SER A 132 -10.50 -15.39 -17.79
N ASP A 133 -10.81 -15.53 -19.08
CA ASP A 133 -10.96 -16.82 -19.73
C ASP A 133 -9.62 -17.58 -19.77
N GLU A 134 -9.68 -18.91 -19.80
CA GLU A 134 -8.48 -19.72 -19.99
C GLU A 134 -7.84 -19.40 -21.35
N GLY A 135 -6.56 -19.04 -21.35
CA GLY A 135 -5.85 -18.61 -22.57
C GLY A 135 -6.11 -17.17 -22.99
N ALA A 136 -6.70 -16.33 -22.13
CA ALA A 136 -6.84 -14.89 -22.40
C ALA A 136 -5.48 -14.23 -22.71
N GLU A 137 -5.43 -13.47 -23.79
CA GLU A 137 -4.23 -12.74 -24.19
C GLU A 137 -4.19 -11.35 -23.54
N PHE A 138 -3.01 -10.98 -23.04
CA PHE A 138 -2.75 -9.66 -22.48
C PHE A 138 -1.74 -8.92 -23.35
N ASP A 139 -1.91 -7.60 -23.51
CA ASP A 139 -0.93 -6.79 -24.26
C ASP A 139 0.47 -6.84 -23.62
N LYS A 140 0.52 -7.09 -22.30
CA LYS A 140 1.77 -7.25 -21.55
C LYS A 140 1.59 -8.17 -20.34
N THR A 141 2.58 -9.02 -20.08
CA THR A 141 2.58 -9.94 -18.93
C THR A 141 3.89 -9.84 -18.17
N TYR A 142 3.80 -9.78 -16.85
CA TYR A 142 4.90 -9.91 -15.91
C TYR A 142 4.65 -11.08 -14.96
N GLN A 143 5.70 -11.85 -14.68
CA GLN A 143 5.67 -12.97 -13.75
C GLN A 143 6.72 -12.74 -12.67
N PHE A 144 6.31 -12.92 -11.41
CA PHE A 144 7.17 -12.81 -10.24
C PHE A 144 6.97 -14.02 -9.32
N ASP A 145 8.03 -14.42 -8.63
CA ASP A 145 7.95 -15.41 -7.56
C ASP A 145 7.69 -14.68 -6.23
N ALA A 146 6.72 -15.14 -5.46
CA ALA A 146 6.43 -14.63 -4.12
C ALA A 146 7.60 -14.80 -3.15
N ALA A 147 8.47 -15.79 -3.38
CA ALA A 147 9.66 -16.05 -2.58
C ALA A 147 10.74 -14.96 -2.72
N ASP A 148 10.74 -14.21 -3.83
CA ASP A 148 11.67 -13.10 -4.05
C ASP A 148 11.25 -11.83 -3.28
N ILE A 149 10.03 -11.81 -2.74
CA ILE A 149 9.45 -10.66 -2.04
C ILE A 149 9.77 -10.79 -0.55
N GLU A 150 10.56 -9.86 -0.04
CA GLU A 150 10.76 -9.67 1.40
C GLU A 150 10.07 -8.38 1.89
N PRO A 151 10.06 -8.06 3.20
CA PRO A 151 9.52 -6.78 3.65
C PRO A 151 10.19 -5.62 2.92
N MET A 152 9.42 -4.68 2.40
CA MET A 152 9.91 -3.61 1.53
C MET A 152 9.95 -2.26 2.24
N ILE A 153 10.88 -1.40 1.81
CA ILE A 153 10.92 0.01 2.20
C ILE A 153 11.35 0.89 1.02
N THR A 154 10.78 2.09 0.89
CA THR A 154 11.30 3.08 -0.08
C THR A 154 12.47 3.86 0.50
N TYR A 155 13.51 4.03 -0.32
CA TYR A 155 14.71 4.79 0.02
C TYR A 155 14.72 6.19 -0.59
N GLY A 156 13.89 6.45 -1.61
CA GLY A 156 13.85 7.71 -2.35
C GLY A 156 12.54 8.48 -2.17
N THR A 157 12.22 9.32 -3.15
CA THR A 157 11.09 10.28 -3.12
C THR A 157 9.87 9.81 -3.91
N ASN A 158 9.84 8.56 -4.36
CA ASN A 158 8.65 8.00 -5.00
C ASN A 158 8.56 6.47 -4.75
N PRO A 159 7.38 5.85 -4.97
CA PRO A 159 7.18 4.42 -4.71
C PRO A 159 8.05 3.47 -5.53
N GLY A 160 8.57 3.89 -6.69
CA GLY A 160 9.49 3.09 -7.51
C GLY A 160 10.90 3.02 -6.96
N MET A 161 11.27 3.92 -6.04
CA MET A 161 12.55 3.88 -5.34
C MET A 161 12.44 2.99 -4.10
N GLY A 162 12.07 1.72 -4.32
CA GLY A 162 11.88 0.69 -3.30
C GLY A 162 13.01 -0.33 -3.27
N VAL A 163 13.31 -0.88 -2.10
CA VAL A 163 14.24 -1.98 -1.90
C VAL A 163 13.71 -2.93 -0.83
N GLY A 164 14.10 -4.20 -0.90
CA GLY A 164 13.92 -5.12 0.22
C GLY A 164 14.63 -4.61 1.47
N ILE A 165 14.05 -4.85 2.64
CA ILE A 165 14.52 -4.29 3.92
C ILE A 165 15.97 -4.69 4.23
N SER A 166 16.43 -5.85 3.75
CA SER A 166 17.81 -6.33 3.93
C SER A 166 18.81 -5.73 2.92
N GLY A 167 18.28 -5.12 1.85
CA GLY A 167 19.03 -4.56 0.74
C GLY A 167 19.74 -3.25 1.06
N SER A 168 20.41 -2.73 0.04
CA SER A 168 21.06 -1.41 0.03
C SER A 168 20.43 -0.51 -1.01
N ILE A 169 20.52 0.80 -0.80
CA ILE A 169 20.24 1.79 -1.84
C ILE A 169 21.13 1.47 -3.06
N PRO A 170 20.60 1.47 -4.29
CA PRO A 170 21.40 1.22 -5.50
C PRO A 170 22.62 2.14 -5.58
N THR A 171 23.70 1.62 -6.17
CA THR A 171 24.87 2.43 -6.49
C THR A 171 24.68 3.11 -7.85
N LEU A 172 25.54 4.07 -8.20
CA LEU A 172 25.45 4.74 -9.50
C LEU A 172 25.68 3.80 -10.69
N ASP A 173 26.35 2.67 -10.48
CA ASP A 173 26.56 1.65 -11.50
C ASP A 173 25.27 0.86 -11.80
N ASP A 174 24.35 0.80 -10.84
CA ASP A 174 23.04 0.16 -10.98
C ASP A 174 21.99 1.10 -11.62
N ILE A 175 22.32 2.38 -11.80
CA ILE A 175 21.40 3.41 -12.28
C ILE A 175 21.79 3.85 -13.69
N ASP A 176 20.83 3.73 -14.61
CA ASP A 176 20.93 4.23 -15.99
C ASP A 176 21.38 5.69 -16.02
N GLU A 177 22.32 6.01 -16.93
CA GLU A 177 22.92 7.34 -17.02
C GLU A 177 21.88 8.47 -17.13
N ALA A 178 20.79 8.23 -17.88
CA ALA A 178 19.69 9.17 -18.04
C ALA A 178 18.91 9.48 -16.74
N SER A 179 18.92 8.54 -15.78
CA SER A 179 18.20 8.64 -14.50
C SER A 179 19.10 9.06 -13.33
N ARG A 180 20.42 9.14 -13.52
CA ARG A 180 21.37 9.46 -12.44
C ARG A 180 21.11 10.82 -11.80
N ALA A 181 20.76 11.84 -12.59
CA ALA A 181 20.51 13.18 -12.07
C ALA A 181 19.31 13.22 -11.11
N THR A 182 18.18 12.60 -11.49
CA THR A 182 16.97 12.55 -10.66
C THR A 182 17.14 11.62 -9.46
N PHE A 183 17.91 10.54 -9.60
CA PHE A 183 18.31 9.67 -8.50
C PHE A 183 19.12 10.43 -7.45
N LEU A 184 20.16 11.17 -7.87
CA LEU A 184 21.00 11.96 -6.96
C LEU A 184 20.22 13.09 -6.26
N GLN A 185 19.28 13.74 -6.95
CA GLN A 185 18.38 14.72 -6.35
C GLN A 185 17.53 14.09 -5.24
N SER A 186 17.02 12.88 -5.46
CA SER A 186 16.25 12.14 -4.46
C SER A 186 17.11 11.75 -3.25
N MET A 187 18.39 11.42 -3.48
CA MET A 187 19.34 11.10 -2.42
C MET A 187 19.66 12.33 -1.57
N ASP A 188 19.90 13.48 -2.20
CA ASP A 188 20.10 14.77 -1.51
C ASP A 188 18.87 15.15 -0.68
N TYR A 189 17.67 15.03 -1.25
CA TYR A 189 16.41 15.27 -0.54
C TYR A 189 16.29 14.39 0.71
N MET A 190 16.54 13.09 0.56
CA MET A 190 16.46 12.11 1.64
C MET A 190 17.65 12.19 2.60
N GLY A 191 18.74 12.86 2.22
CA GLY A 191 19.99 12.88 2.98
C GLY A 191 20.64 11.50 3.10
N PHE A 192 20.58 10.70 2.04
CA PHE A 192 21.19 9.36 1.97
C PHE A 192 22.28 9.31 0.91
N GLU A 193 23.16 8.31 1.00
CA GLU A 193 24.20 8.06 0.00
C GLU A 193 23.91 6.76 -0.80
N PRO A 194 24.30 6.70 -2.09
CA PRO A 194 24.23 5.47 -2.86
C PRO A 194 25.01 4.32 -2.18
N GLY A 195 24.43 3.13 -2.12
CA GLY A 195 25.02 1.97 -1.42
C GLY A 195 24.66 1.85 0.07
N ASP A 196 24.05 2.89 0.67
CA ASP A 196 23.63 2.87 2.07
C ASP A 196 22.71 1.69 2.39
N LYS A 197 22.84 1.14 3.60
CA LYS A 197 21.84 0.23 4.15
C LYS A 197 20.64 1.00 4.67
N MET A 198 19.45 0.43 4.48
CA MET A 198 18.21 1.01 5.03
C MET A 198 18.07 0.72 6.52
N ILE A 199 18.36 -0.51 6.95
CA ILE A 199 18.35 -0.90 8.37
C ILE A 199 19.28 -0.01 9.19
N GLY A 200 18.82 0.41 10.37
CA GLY A 200 19.56 1.25 11.30
C GLY A 200 19.43 2.76 11.05
N LYS A 201 18.83 3.18 9.93
CA LYS A 201 18.54 4.60 9.70
C LYS A 201 17.55 5.12 10.75
N LYS A 202 17.93 6.18 11.47
CA LYS A 202 17.10 6.77 12.52
C LYS A 202 15.80 7.34 11.96
N ILE A 203 14.74 7.21 12.74
CA ILE A 203 13.42 7.74 12.39
C ILE A 203 12.90 8.65 13.50
N ASP A 204 12.03 9.57 13.11
CA ASP A 204 11.38 10.51 14.03
C ASP A 204 9.88 10.25 14.11
N TYR A 205 9.26 9.82 13.00
CA TYR A 205 7.83 9.61 12.88
C TYR A 205 7.50 8.23 12.36
N VAL A 206 6.39 7.68 12.85
CA VAL A 206 5.70 6.56 12.22
C VAL A 206 4.26 6.94 11.94
N PHE A 207 3.82 6.74 10.70
CA PHE A 207 2.43 6.92 10.31
C PHE A 207 1.82 5.59 9.87
N VAL A 208 0.85 5.09 10.64
CA VAL A 208 0.06 3.92 10.28
C VAL A 208 -1.37 4.36 10.05
N GLY A 209 -1.83 4.26 8.81
CA GLY A 209 -3.17 4.65 8.41
C GLY A 209 -3.24 4.94 6.91
N SER A 210 -4.25 5.72 6.52
CA SER A 210 -4.68 6.01 5.14
C SER A 210 -5.71 5.04 4.56
N CYS A 211 -6.21 5.35 3.36
CA CYS A 211 -7.05 4.45 2.57
C CYS A 211 -6.32 3.18 2.11
N THR A 212 -4.98 3.17 2.18
CA THR A 212 -4.13 2.05 1.79
C THR A 212 -3.98 1.03 2.92
N ASN A 213 -3.62 1.46 4.13
CA ASN A 213 -3.36 0.58 5.28
C ASN A 213 -3.87 1.19 6.59
N GLY A 214 -5.20 1.30 6.71
CA GLY A 214 -5.90 1.81 7.89
C GLY A 214 -7.18 1.03 8.19
N ARG A 215 -7.30 -0.19 7.68
CA ARG A 215 -8.46 -1.06 7.91
C ARG A 215 -8.30 -1.82 9.22
N ILE A 216 -9.31 -2.61 9.60
CA ILE A 216 -9.27 -3.29 10.89
C ILE A 216 -8.17 -4.37 10.92
N GLU A 217 -7.91 -5.06 9.79
CA GLU A 217 -6.83 -6.05 9.74
C GLU A 217 -5.45 -5.41 9.95
N ASP A 218 -5.24 -4.19 9.43
CA ASP A 218 -3.99 -3.45 9.60
C ASP A 218 -3.79 -3.13 11.09
N LEU A 219 -4.83 -2.62 11.77
CA LEU A 219 -4.76 -2.31 13.21
C LEU A 219 -4.54 -3.56 14.06
N ARG A 220 -5.20 -4.68 13.74
CA ARG A 220 -4.98 -5.96 14.43
C ARG A 220 -3.55 -6.45 14.25
N THR A 221 -3.03 -6.37 13.04
CA THR A 221 -1.64 -6.74 12.71
C THR A 221 -0.65 -5.89 13.50
N PHE A 222 -0.86 -4.57 13.53
CA PHE A 222 -0.05 -3.64 14.31
C PHE A 222 -0.11 -3.96 15.81
N CYS A 223 -1.31 -4.10 16.37
CA CYS A 223 -1.52 -4.36 17.80
C CYS A 223 -0.92 -5.70 18.23
N LYS A 224 -1.09 -6.76 17.43
CA LYS A 224 -0.47 -8.06 17.68
C LYS A 224 1.05 -7.96 17.73
N PHE A 225 1.64 -7.18 16.82
CA PHE A 225 3.09 -7.02 16.76
C PHE A 225 3.66 -6.28 17.97
N ILE A 226 2.99 -5.20 18.42
CA ILE A 226 3.48 -4.36 19.53
C ILE A 226 3.12 -4.88 20.92
N GLN A 227 2.30 -5.94 21.02
CA GLN A 227 1.83 -6.43 22.31
C GLN A 227 3.01 -6.80 23.24
N GLY A 228 3.00 -6.28 24.47
CA GLY A 228 4.08 -6.46 25.44
C GLY A 228 5.37 -5.65 25.14
N LYS A 229 5.39 -4.84 24.08
CA LYS A 229 6.50 -3.96 23.70
C LYS A 229 6.14 -2.49 23.99
N LYS A 230 7.12 -1.59 23.88
CA LYS A 230 6.94 -0.15 24.08
C LYS A 230 7.47 0.62 22.88
N LYS A 231 6.75 1.66 22.46
CA LYS A 231 7.21 2.62 21.45
C LYS A 231 8.53 3.25 21.90
N ALA A 232 9.45 3.46 20.97
CA ALA A 232 10.67 4.21 21.24
C ALA A 232 10.37 5.67 21.66
N ASP A 233 11.19 6.21 22.57
CA ASP A 233 11.01 7.57 23.11
C ASP A 233 11.21 8.65 22.05
N ASN A 234 12.10 8.41 21.07
CA ASN A 234 12.39 9.34 19.99
C ASN A 234 11.34 9.35 18.86
N VAL A 235 10.36 8.43 18.89
CA VAL A 235 9.38 8.29 17.82
C VAL A 235 8.05 8.93 18.17
N THR A 236 7.55 9.79 17.29
CA THR A 236 6.14 10.21 17.29
C THR A 236 5.34 9.29 16.38
N ALA A 237 4.40 8.53 16.95
CA ALA A 237 3.57 7.61 16.19
C ALA A 237 2.15 8.15 16.00
N TRP A 238 1.68 8.16 14.76
CA TRP A 238 0.32 8.55 14.38
C TRP A 238 -0.41 7.33 13.82
N ILE A 239 -1.29 6.76 14.64
CA ILE A 239 -2.13 5.61 14.29
C ILE A 239 -3.52 6.14 13.92
N VAL A 240 -3.90 6.01 12.66
CA VAL A 240 -5.10 6.65 12.09
C VAL A 240 -5.99 5.59 11.43
N PRO A 241 -7.17 5.29 12.00
CA PRO A 241 -8.12 4.38 11.38
C PRO A 241 -8.67 4.97 10.07
N GLY A 242 -8.97 4.10 9.10
CA GLY A 242 -9.45 4.50 7.78
C GLY A 242 -10.91 4.97 7.76
N SER A 243 -11.68 4.70 8.82
CA SER A 243 -13.07 5.14 8.94
C SER A 243 -13.56 5.13 10.39
N ARG A 244 -14.70 5.80 10.65
CA ARG A 244 -15.41 5.72 11.94
C ARG A 244 -15.86 4.30 12.29
N LYS A 245 -16.18 3.48 11.28
CA LYS A 245 -16.54 2.07 11.49
C LYS A 245 -15.35 1.26 12.01
N VAL A 246 -14.17 1.47 11.44
CA VAL A 246 -12.92 0.83 11.90
C VAL A 246 -12.54 1.32 13.30
N GLU A 247 -12.64 2.62 13.58
CA GLU A 247 -12.42 3.19 14.91
C GLU A 247 -13.31 2.54 15.99
N LYS A 248 -14.62 2.45 15.71
CA LYS A 248 -15.58 1.79 16.59
C LYS A 248 -15.23 0.32 16.80
N GLN A 249 -14.95 -0.41 15.72
CA GLN A 249 -14.59 -1.82 15.79
C GLN A 249 -13.29 -2.06 16.58
N ALA A 250 -12.26 -1.23 16.38
CA ALA A 250 -11.02 -1.32 17.14
C ALA A 250 -11.23 -1.08 18.64
N THR A 251 -12.18 -0.22 19.00
CA THR A 251 -12.60 0.01 20.39
C THR A 251 -13.30 -1.21 20.97
N GLU A 252 -14.26 -1.79 20.23
CA GLU A 252 -15.00 -2.99 20.65
C GLU A 252 -14.10 -4.22 20.81
N GLU A 253 -13.01 -4.30 20.02
CA GLU A 253 -12.02 -5.38 20.08
C GLU A 253 -10.90 -5.17 21.12
N GLY A 254 -10.92 -4.05 21.85
CA GLY A 254 -9.91 -3.74 22.89
C GLY A 254 -8.53 -3.37 22.33
N LEU A 255 -8.42 -3.05 21.04
CA LEU A 255 -7.14 -2.68 20.40
C LEU A 255 -6.60 -1.36 20.94
N ILE A 256 -7.48 -0.49 21.45
CA ILE A 256 -7.11 0.81 22.03
C ILE A 256 -6.28 0.63 23.30
N ASP A 257 -6.61 -0.38 24.11
CA ASP A 257 -5.88 -0.68 25.34
C ASP A 257 -4.47 -1.19 25.02
N VAL A 258 -4.34 -2.06 24.01
CA VAL A 258 -3.03 -2.55 23.53
C VAL A 258 -2.16 -1.40 23.02
N LEU A 259 -2.73 -0.49 22.22
CA LEU A 259 -2.03 0.71 21.75
C LEU A 259 -1.57 1.57 22.94
N THR A 260 -2.48 1.86 23.87
CA THR A 260 -2.21 2.73 25.02
C THR A 260 -1.14 2.13 25.92
N GLU A 261 -1.22 0.82 26.19
CA GLU A 261 -0.22 0.10 26.96
C GLU A 261 1.15 0.19 26.28
N ALA A 262 1.23 0.02 24.96
CA ALA A 262 2.48 0.14 24.23
C ALA A 262 2.98 1.59 24.04
N GLY A 263 2.26 2.60 24.54
CA GLY A 263 2.64 4.02 24.46
C GLY A 263 2.23 4.71 23.16
N PHE A 264 1.25 4.16 22.45
CA PHE A 264 0.65 4.72 21.25
C PHE A 264 -0.68 5.38 21.56
N VAL A 265 -1.05 6.39 20.76
CA VAL A 265 -2.35 7.04 20.84
C VAL A 265 -3.01 6.95 19.47
N MET A 266 -4.22 6.40 19.44
CA MET A 266 -5.04 6.39 18.24
C MET A 266 -5.62 7.79 17.98
N ARG A 267 -5.53 8.26 16.75
CA ARG A 267 -6.12 9.51 16.28
C ARG A 267 -7.47 9.27 15.63
N GLN A 268 -8.20 10.36 15.37
CA GLN A 268 -9.46 10.30 14.64
C GLN A 268 -9.26 9.89 13.18
N PRO A 269 -10.23 9.19 12.58
CA PRO A 269 -10.15 8.78 11.19
C PRO A 269 -10.10 9.97 10.24
N GLY A 270 -9.23 9.88 9.23
CA GLY A 270 -9.08 10.91 8.20
C GLY A 270 -7.87 10.66 7.30
N CYS A 271 -7.66 11.51 6.29
CA CYS A 271 -6.48 11.42 5.43
C CYS A 271 -5.18 11.71 6.21
N SER A 272 -5.21 12.60 7.20
CA SER A 272 -4.07 12.91 8.07
C SER A 272 -2.77 13.11 7.25
N ALA A 273 -1.65 12.60 7.72
CA ALA A 273 -0.34 12.71 7.05
C ALA A 273 -0.25 11.97 5.71
N CYS A 274 -1.25 11.18 5.28
CA CYS A 274 -1.27 10.60 3.92
C CYS A 274 -1.34 11.69 2.83
N LEU A 275 -1.98 12.82 3.16
CA LEU A 275 -2.14 13.97 2.27
C LEU A 275 -1.67 15.29 2.91
N ALA A 276 -1.53 15.32 4.24
CA ALA A 276 -1.05 16.47 5.02
C ALA A 276 -1.78 17.80 4.73
N MET A 277 -3.08 17.69 4.41
CA MET A 277 -3.97 18.84 4.22
C MET A 277 -4.47 19.44 5.55
N ASN A 278 -4.27 18.73 6.66
CA ASN A 278 -4.53 19.19 8.01
C ASN A 278 -3.20 19.54 8.72
N ASP A 279 -3.25 19.78 10.03
CA ASP A 279 -2.07 20.08 10.85
C ASP A 279 -1.15 18.87 11.09
N ASP A 280 -1.50 17.67 10.60
CA ASP A 280 -0.64 16.49 10.66
C ASP A 280 0.45 16.56 9.59
N LYS A 281 1.37 17.50 9.78
CA LYS A 281 2.53 17.74 8.92
C LYS A 281 3.80 17.30 9.64
N ILE A 282 4.57 16.47 8.96
CA ILE A 282 5.89 16.05 9.41
C ILE A 282 6.84 17.23 9.20
N PRO A 283 7.61 17.65 10.23
CA PRO A 283 8.52 18.79 10.09
C PRO A 283 9.63 18.55 9.07
N ALA A 284 10.17 19.64 8.52
CA ALA A 284 11.28 19.58 7.58
C ALA A 284 12.51 18.85 8.17
N GLY A 285 13.13 18.00 7.36
CA GLY A 285 14.31 17.20 7.73
C GLY A 285 14.02 15.97 8.59
N LYS A 286 12.78 15.77 9.04
CA LYS A 286 12.38 14.62 9.86
C LYS A 286 12.08 13.39 9.01
N TYR A 287 12.46 12.23 9.52
CA TYR A 287 12.27 10.94 8.87
C TYR A 287 10.98 10.28 9.33
N SER A 288 10.20 9.77 8.37
CA SER A 288 8.92 9.10 8.61
C SER A 288 8.90 7.73 7.96
N VAL A 289 8.55 6.70 8.71
CA VAL A 289 8.12 5.41 8.13
C VAL A 289 6.61 5.42 8.04
N SER A 290 6.07 5.26 6.84
CA SER A 290 4.66 5.49 6.55
C SER A 290 4.00 4.34 5.80
N THR A 291 2.80 3.96 6.20
CA THR A 291 1.97 2.98 5.47
C THR A 291 1.12 3.62 4.35
N SER A 292 1.30 4.93 4.10
CA SER A 292 0.69 5.66 2.98
C SER A 292 1.13 5.09 1.62
N ASN A 293 0.42 5.42 0.55
CA ASN A 293 0.78 5.05 -0.82
C ASN A 293 1.81 5.98 -1.48
N ARG A 294 2.07 7.19 -0.95
CA ARG A 294 2.87 8.20 -1.65
C ARG A 294 3.88 8.89 -0.73
N ASN A 295 5.11 9.02 -1.22
CA ASN A 295 6.21 9.73 -0.56
C ASN A 295 6.89 10.79 -1.45
N PHE A 296 6.15 11.35 -2.41
CA PHE A 296 6.60 12.51 -3.18
C PHE A 296 7.06 13.65 -2.26
N GLU A 297 8.02 14.44 -2.71
CA GLU A 297 8.53 15.57 -1.94
C GLU A 297 7.41 16.50 -1.48
N GLY A 298 7.40 16.83 -0.19
CA GLY A 298 6.37 17.69 0.40
C GLY A 298 5.04 16.99 0.73
N ARG A 299 4.86 15.71 0.37
CA ARG A 299 3.58 15.00 0.50
C ARG A 299 3.06 14.90 1.93
N GLN A 300 3.94 14.61 2.89
CA GLN A 300 3.57 14.54 4.32
C GLN A 300 3.90 15.84 5.08
N GLY A 301 4.30 16.89 4.37
CA GLY A 301 4.84 18.12 4.94
C GLY A 301 6.04 18.61 4.12
N PRO A 302 6.22 19.93 3.92
CA PRO A 302 7.38 20.48 3.22
C PRO A 302 8.70 20.03 3.85
N GLY A 303 9.56 19.38 3.06
CA GLY A 303 10.86 18.87 3.50
C GLY A 303 10.82 17.61 4.38
N ALA A 304 9.66 16.96 4.55
CA ALA A 304 9.56 15.69 5.25
C ALA A 304 10.17 14.55 4.44
N ARG A 305 10.95 13.67 5.08
CA ARG A 305 11.64 12.55 4.45
C ARG A 305 10.88 11.25 4.70
N THR A 306 9.99 10.89 3.78
CA THR A 306 9.07 9.75 3.97
C THR A 306 9.55 8.48 3.26
N MET A 307 9.58 7.39 4.02
CA MET A 307 9.84 6.03 3.57
C MET A 307 8.53 5.24 3.67
N LEU A 308 8.08 4.66 2.57
CA LEU A 308 6.88 3.83 2.52
C LEU A 308 7.23 2.41 2.94
N ALA A 309 6.41 1.81 3.78
CA ALA A 309 6.59 0.43 4.24
C ALA A 309 5.26 -0.22 4.58
N SER A 310 5.27 -1.54 4.84
CA SER A 310 4.13 -2.27 5.39
C SER A 310 3.85 -1.92 6.85
N VAL A 311 2.69 -2.35 7.34
CA VAL A 311 2.28 -2.15 8.73
C VAL A 311 3.26 -2.80 9.71
N LEU A 312 3.78 -3.99 9.38
CA LEU A 312 4.74 -4.71 10.23
C LEU A 312 6.09 -3.98 10.28
N THR A 313 6.62 -3.55 9.13
CA THR A 313 7.86 -2.76 9.08
C THR A 313 7.71 -1.42 9.81
N ALA A 314 6.56 -0.76 9.68
CA ALA A 314 6.25 0.47 10.44
C ALA A 314 6.16 0.21 11.95
N ALA A 315 5.57 -0.92 12.37
CA ALA A 315 5.51 -1.31 13.77
C ALA A 315 6.90 -1.62 14.35
N ALA A 316 7.73 -2.36 13.62
CA ALA A 316 9.11 -2.63 13.98
C ALA A 316 9.88 -1.32 14.20
N ALA A 317 9.80 -0.40 13.24
CA ALA A 317 10.46 0.90 13.34
C ALA A 317 9.93 1.75 14.50
N ALA A 318 8.62 1.69 14.80
CA ALA A 318 8.05 2.42 15.92
C ALA A 318 8.56 1.95 17.29
N ILE A 319 8.86 0.64 17.41
CA ILE A 319 9.37 0.05 18.65
C ILE A 319 10.89 0.27 18.77
N SER A 320 11.65 0.13 17.67
CA SER A 320 13.11 0.25 17.71
C SER A 320 13.64 1.69 17.63
N GLY A 321 12.86 2.62 17.07
CA GLY A 321 13.28 4.00 16.84
C GLY A 321 14.14 4.21 15.60
N GLU A 322 14.28 3.19 14.76
CA GLU A 322 15.04 3.19 13.51
C GLU A 322 14.42 2.22 12.50
N VAL A 323 14.85 2.28 11.24
CA VAL A 323 14.42 1.28 10.25
C VAL A 323 14.89 -0.11 10.69
N THR A 324 13.95 -1.04 10.85
CA THR A 324 14.22 -2.38 11.38
C THR A 324 13.45 -3.42 10.58
N ASP A 325 14.09 -4.56 10.36
CA ASP A 325 13.45 -5.72 9.76
C ASP A 325 12.45 -6.35 10.74
N PRO A 326 11.14 -6.38 10.42
CA PRO A 326 10.13 -6.91 11.33
C PRO A 326 10.34 -8.38 11.70
N ARG A 327 11.01 -9.17 10.84
CA ARG A 327 11.29 -10.60 11.09
C ARG A 327 12.17 -10.83 12.31
N THR A 328 12.96 -9.84 12.71
CA THR A 328 13.84 -9.92 13.88
C THR A 328 13.12 -9.73 15.22
N MET A 329 11.82 -9.43 15.19
CA MET A 329 11.03 -9.02 16.36
C MET A 329 9.68 -9.75 16.49
N LEU A 330 9.45 -10.80 15.68
CA LEU A 330 8.22 -11.61 15.73
C LEU A 330 8.19 -12.53 16.95
#